data_AF-A0A4R2K427-F1
#
_entry.id   AF-A0A4R2K427-F1
#
_cell.length_a   1.000
_cell.length_b   1.000
_cell.length_c   1.000
_cell.angle_alpha   90.00
_cell.angle_beta   90.00
_cell.angle_gamma   90.00
#
_symmetry.space_group_name_H-M   'P 1'
#
loop_
_entity.id
_entity.type
_entity.pdbx_description
1 polymer ?
#
loop_
_entity_poly.entity_id
_entity_poly.type
_entity_poly.pdbx_seq_one_letter_code
_entity_poly.pdbx_strand_id
1 'polypeptide(L)'
;MSVIINDFSLTGQFKDVDEFFDSLAEETLPMFKIIENLDMDILSGYETYSLMVTKEKSLMQLMGSKGSAEIARLKSLLAAPFWEEELFSDNESIYKCEYTEKIKAYCLAEALERNISVMSFKHPKFRESTIWIGYN
;
A
#
# COMPACT_ATOMS: atom_id res chain seq x y z
N MET A 1 4.04 8.26 -14.67
CA MET A 1 4.00 6.80 -14.39
C MET A 1 3.58 6.66 -12.93
N SER A 2 3.00 5.54 -12.53
CA SER A 2 2.48 5.40 -11.16
C SER A 2 2.89 4.06 -10.56
N VAL A 3 2.94 4.01 -9.24
CA VAL A 3 2.96 2.77 -8.45
C VAL A 3 1.74 2.75 -7.56
N ILE A 4 1.28 1.56 -7.18
CA ILE A 4 0.15 1.39 -6.26
C ILE A 4 0.59 0.71 -4.98
N ILE A 5 0.08 1.19 -3.85
CA ILE A 5 0.32 0.60 -2.54
C ILE A 5 -0.38 -0.75 -2.43
N ASN A 6 0.37 -1.75 -1.97
CA ASN A 6 -0.18 -3.03 -1.57
C ASN A 6 -0.78 -2.95 -0.16
N ASP A 7 -2.09 -2.78 -0.08
CA ASP A 7 -2.83 -2.76 1.20
C ASP A 7 -2.57 -4.00 2.06
N PHE A 8 -2.42 -5.17 1.43
CA PHE A 8 -2.21 -6.42 2.15
C PHE A 8 -0.85 -6.49 2.85
N SER A 9 0.08 -5.60 2.49
CA SER A 9 1.38 -5.48 3.15
C SER A 9 1.35 -4.61 4.42
N LEU A 10 0.22 -3.99 4.79
CA LEU A 10 0.12 -3.18 6.01
C LEU A 10 -0.51 -3.93 7.20
N THR A 11 -1.25 -5.01 6.95
CA THR A 11 -2.20 -5.55 7.93
C THR A 11 -1.54 -6.30 9.09
N GLY A 12 -1.48 -5.65 10.25
CA GLY A 12 -1.34 -6.24 11.59
C GLY A 12 0.00 -6.94 11.87
N GLN A 13 1.02 -6.66 11.06
CA GLN A 13 2.30 -7.35 11.13
C GLN A 13 3.28 -6.75 12.13
N PHE A 14 3.15 -5.47 12.48
CA PHE A 14 4.05 -4.79 13.39
C PHE A 14 3.60 -5.01 14.84
N LYS A 15 4.56 -5.38 15.70
CA LYS A 15 4.37 -5.62 17.13
C LYS A 15 3.87 -4.36 17.82
N ASP A 16 4.46 -3.23 17.50
CA ASP A 16 4.15 -1.92 18.08
C ASP A 16 4.44 -0.80 17.07
N VAL A 17 4.19 0.44 17.50
CA VAL A 17 4.33 1.63 16.65
C VAL A 17 5.80 1.93 16.35
N ASP A 18 6.70 1.65 17.28
CA ASP A 18 8.13 1.88 17.11
C ASP A 18 8.69 0.97 16.02
N GLU A 19 8.36 -0.32 16.02
CA GLU A 19 8.76 -1.25 14.94
C GLU A 19 8.23 -0.81 13.56
N PHE A 20 7.01 -0.25 13.51
CA PHE A 20 6.49 0.31 12.27
C PHE A 20 7.31 1.52 11.82
N PHE A 21 7.66 2.43 12.72
CA PHE A 21 8.46 3.62 12.38
C PHE A 21 9.88 3.27 11.94
N ASP A 22 10.51 2.31 12.61
CA ASP A 22 11.80 1.77 12.20
C ASP A 22 11.71 1.20 10.78
N SER A 23 10.69 0.39 10.50
CA SER A 23 10.45 -0.14 9.14
C SER A 23 10.20 0.96 8.09
N LEU A 24 9.52 2.05 8.46
CA LEU A 24 9.34 3.18 7.55
C LEU A 24 10.68 3.82 7.22
N ALA A 25 11.49 4.11 8.24
CA ALA A 25 12.77 4.78 8.08
C ALA A 25 13.78 3.94 7.28
N GLU A 26 13.84 2.63 7.56
CA GLU A 26 14.82 1.73 6.97
C GLU A 26 14.47 1.29 5.54
N GLU A 27 13.19 1.13 5.22
CA GLU A 27 12.75 0.46 3.98
C GLU A 27 11.83 1.35 3.12
N THR A 28 10.73 1.84 3.71
CA THR A 28 9.67 2.52 2.96
C THR A 28 10.08 3.91 2.47
N LEU A 29 10.70 4.72 3.32
CA LEU A 29 11.11 6.09 2.97
C LEU A 29 12.26 6.13 1.95
N PRO A 30 13.27 5.24 2.00
CA PRO A 30 14.25 5.10 0.92
C PRO A 30 13.62 4.73 -0.44
N MET A 31 12.70 3.74 -0.46
CA MET A 31 11.93 3.39 -1.65
C MET A 31 11.15 4.59 -2.20
N PHE A 32 10.52 5.34 -1.31
CA PHE A 32 9.78 6.54 -1.69
C PHE A 32 10.65 7.60 -2.37
N LYS A 33 11.86 7.84 -1.85
CA LYS A 33 12.81 8.78 -2.46
C LYS A 33 13.18 8.36 -3.89
N ILE A 34 13.25 7.06 -4.17
CA ILE A 34 13.48 6.54 -5.52
C ILE A 34 12.29 6.86 -6.42
N ILE A 35 11.06 6.63 -5.94
CA ILE A 35 9.82 6.91 -6.68
C ILE A 35 9.70 8.40 -7.02
N GLU A 36 9.99 9.30 -6.07
CA GLU A 36 10.02 10.75 -6.32
C GLU A 36 11.06 11.11 -7.39
N ASN A 37 12.27 10.55 -7.31
CA ASN A 37 13.32 10.82 -8.31
C ASN A 37 12.94 10.32 -9.71
N LEU A 38 12.01 9.37 -9.81
CA LEU A 38 11.47 8.85 -11.07
C LEU A 38 10.23 9.61 -11.55
N ASP A 39 9.79 10.65 -10.83
CA ASP A 39 8.59 11.43 -11.13
C ASP A 39 7.34 10.55 -11.27
N MET A 40 7.19 9.64 -10.30
CA MET A 40 6.10 8.67 -10.26
C MET A 40 5.10 8.99 -9.15
N ASP A 41 3.81 8.89 -9.46
CA ASP A 41 2.74 9.04 -8.47
C ASP A 41 2.58 7.76 -7.64
N ILE A 42 2.14 7.92 -6.38
CA ILE A 42 1.79 6.80 -5.51
C ILE A 42 0.29 6.74 -5.32
N LEU A 43 -0.32 5.71 -5.87
CA LEU A 43 -1.74 5.45 -5.69
C LEU A 43 -1.96 4.70 -4.38
N SER A 44 -2.87 5.20 -3.56
CA SER A 44 -3.35 4.50 -2.36
C SER A 44 -4.85 4.25 -2.45
N GLY A 45 -5.36 3.28 -1.69
CA GLY A 45 -6.79 3.01 -1.61
C GLY A 45 -7.45 3.83 -0.51
N TYR A 46 -8.75 4.08 -0.62
CA TYR A 46 -9.53 4.67 0.48
C TYR A 46 -9.41 3.80 1.73
N GLU A 47 -9.41 2.48 1.56
CA GLU A 47 -9.29 1.53 2.67
C GLU A 47 -7.91 1.52 3.30
N THR A 48 -6.83 1.94 2.61
CA THR A 48 -5.45 1.93 3.12
C THR A 48 -5.35 2.60 4.49
N TYR A 49 -6.04 3.72 4.68
CA TYR A 49 -6.04 4.48 5.94
C TYR A 49 -6.75 3.75 7.09
N SER A 50 -7.70 2.88 6.78
CA SER A 50 -8.47 2.15 7.79
C SER A 50 -7.76 0.89 8.30
N LEU A 51 -6.72 0.41 7.59
CA LEU A 51 -6.00 -0.81 7.91
C LEU A 51 -5.30 -0.73 9.26
N MET A 52 -5.40 -1.83 10.01
CA MET A 52 -4.67 -2.04 11.26
C MET A 52 -3.19 -2.26 10.92
N VAL A 53 -2.30 -1.37 11.37
CA VAL A 53 -0.84 -1.48 11.16
C VAL A 53 -0.24 -2.34 12.27
N THR A 54 -0.67 -2.09 13.50
CA THR A 54 -0.41 -2.94 14.66
C THR A 54 -1.71 -3.59 15.11
N LYS A 55 -1.67 -4.43 16.14
CA LYS A 55 -2.89 -4.99 16.74
C LYS A 55 -3.83 -3.94 17.34
N GLU A 56 -3.32 -2.74 17.64
CA GLU A 56 -4.05 -1.72 18.40
C GLU A 56 -4.27 -0.42 17.62
N LYS A 57 -3.48 -0.17 16.58
CA LYS A 57 -3.48 1.11 15.85
C LYS A 57 -3.71 0.91 14.36
N SER A 58 -4.68 1.63 13.82
CA SER A 58 -4.85 1.79 12.38
C SER A 58 -3.91 2.85 11.80
N LEU A 59 -3.70 2.81 10.48
CA LEU A 59 -2.89 3.81 9.78
C LEU A 59 -3.43 5.22 10.02
N MET A 60 -4.75 5.42 9.92
CA MET A 60 -5.40 6.71 10.21
C MET A 60 -5.11 7.22 11.63
N GLN A 61 -5.11 6.35 12.64
CA GLN A 61 -4.78 6.74 14.00
C GLN A 61 -3.31 7.15 14.13
N LEU A 62 -2.40 6.47 13.44
CA LEU A 62 -0.99 6.84 13.37
C LEU A 62 -0.79 8.15 12.62
N MET A 63 -1.55 8.41 11.55
CA MET A 63 -1.61 9.72 10.90
C MET A 63 -2.16 10.82 11.83
N GLY A 64 -2.92 10.49 12.87
CA GLY A 64 -3.31 11.48 13.89
C GLY A 64 -2.17 11.90 14.83
N SER A 65 -1.09 11.12 14.90
CA SER A 65 0.00 11.35 15.85
C SER A 65 0.83 12.58 15.49
N LYS A 66 1.27 13.32 16.51
CA LYS A 66 2.19 14.46 16.39
C LYS A 66 3.59 14.01 16.78
N GLY A 67 4.61 14.56 16.09
CA GLY A 67 6.00 14.48 16.55
C GLY A 67 6.91 13.45 15.88
N SER A 68 6.42 12.63 14.94
CA SER A 68 7.27 11.77 14.11
C SER A 68 7.45 12.36 12.71
N ALA A 69 8.70 12.49 12.28
CA ALA A 69 9.05 12.95 10.94
C ALA A 69 8.68 11.90 9.88
N GLU A 70 8.77 10.62 10.24
CA GLU A 70 8.43 9.46 9.42
C GLU A 70 6.95 9.46 9.08
N ILE A 71 6.07 9.70 10.06
CA ILE A 71 4.63 9.86 9.83
C ILE A 71 4.31 11.11 9.03
N ALA A 72 4.97 12.24 9.31
CA ALA A 72 4.79 13.45 8.52
C ALA A 72 5.15 13.23 7.05
N ARG A 73 6.23 12.49 6.79
CA ARG A 73 6.62 12.09 5.45
C ARG A 73 5.59 11.14 4.86
N LEU A 74 5.25 10.05 5.53
CA LEU A 74 4.27 9.07 5.06
C LEU A 74 2.92 9.72 4.66
N LYS A 75 2.42 10.67 5.46
CA LYS A 75 1.22 11.46 5.11
C LYS A 75 1.34 12.17 3.78
N SER A 76 2.48 12.83 3.54
CA SER A 76 2.73 13.53 2.28
C SER A 76 2.73 12.57 1.08
N LEU A 77 3.07 11.30 1.29
CA LEU A 77 3.19 10.31 0.20
C LEU A 77 1.82 9.79 -0.21
N LEU A 78 0.97 9.53 0.79
CA LEU A 78 -0.35 8.95 0.57
C LEU A 78 -1.41 10.02 0.27
N ALA A 79 -1.03 11.30 0.24
CA ALA A 79 -1.95 12.43 0.09
C ALA A 79 -2.63 12.51 -1.29
N ALA A 80 -2.11 11.83 -2.33
CA ALA A 80 -2.68 11.88 -3.68
C ALA A 80 -2.13 10.77 -4.60
N PRO A 81 -2.86 10.37 -5.66
CA PRO A 81 -4.32 10.25 -5.76
C PRO A 81 -4.82 8.87 -5.32
N PHE A 82 -6.13 8.75 -5.09
CA PHE A 82 -6.74 7.46 -4.80
C PHE A 82 -7.01 6.70 -6.10
N TRP A 83 -6.64 5.42 -6.17
CA TRP A 83 -6.87 4.65 -7.40
C TRP A 83 -8.37 4.46 -7.69
N GLU A 84 -9.22 4.51 -6.66
CA GLU A 84 -10.67 4.46 -6.83
C GLU A 84 -11.27 5.67 -7.58
N GLU A 85 -10.53 6.78 -7.72
CA GLU A 85 -11.01 7.95 -8.48
C GLU A 85 -11.05 7.69 -9.99
N GLU A 86 -10.27 6.73 -10.48
CA GLU A 86 -10.26 6.30 -11.87
C GLU A 86 -10.14 4.78 -11.95
N LEU A 87 -11.20 4.01 -11.67
CA LEU A 87 -11.13 2.55 -11.66
C LEU A 87 -10.83 1.96 -13.05
N PHE A 88 -9.79 1.13 -13.14
CA PHE A 88 -9.46 0.34 -14.33
C PHE A 88 -9.98 -1.08 -14.21
N SER A 89 -10.02 -1.64 -13.00
CA SER A 89 -10.60 -2.96 -12.80
C SER A 89 -12.10 -2.98 -13.11
N ASP A 90 -12.46 -3.79 -14.10
CA ASP A 90 -13.86 -3.99 -14.48
C ASP A 90 -14.63 -4.73 -13.38
N ASN A 91 -15.85 -4.29 -13.12
CA ASN A 91 -16.77 -4.90 -12.17
C ASN A 91 -17.27 -6.27 -12.63
N GLU A 92 -17.08 -6.68 -13.88
CA GLU A 92 -17.47 -8.02 -14.35
C GLU A 92 -16.38 -9.07 -14.07
N SER A 93 -15.11 -8.70 -14.22
CA SER A 93 -13.94 -9.59 -14.13
C SER A 93 -13.72 -10.14 -12.71
N ILE A 94 -13.21 -11.37 -12.59
CA ILE A 94 -12.91 -12.02 -11.30
C ILE A 94 -11.41 -12.19 -11.13
N TYR A 95 -10.86 -11.57 -10.09
CA TYR A 95 -9.43 -11.60 -9.75
C TYR A 95 -9.20 -12.43 -8.49
N LYS A 96 -8.54 -13.58 -8.63
CA LYS A 96 -8.20 -14.47 -7.50
C LYS A 96 -6.75 -14.26 -7.09
N CYS A 97 -6.54 -13.93 -5.83
CA CYS A 97 -5.22 -13.70 -5.24
C CYS A 97 -5.14 -14.41 -3.89
N GLU A 98 -4.03 -15.09 -3.59
CA GLU A 98 -3.89 -15.85 -2.33
C GLU A 98 -3.84 -14.98 -1.06
N TYR A 99 -3.64 -13.66 -1.23
CA TYR A 99 -3.53 -12.71 -0.11
C TYR A 99 -4.86 -12.09 0.30
N THR A 100 -5.95 -12.37 -0.40
CA THR A 100 -7.27 -11.78 -0.13
C THR A 100 -8.41 -12.67 -0.59
N GLU A 101 -9.50 -12.67 0.16
CA GLU A 101 -10.77 -13.28 -0.27
C GLU A 101 -11.56 -12.35 -1.19
N LYS A 102 -11.13 -11.08 -1.36
CA LYS A 102 -11.74 -10.16 -2.31
C LYS A 102 -11.50 -10.71 -3.73
N ILE A 103 -12.58 -10.76 -4.51
CA ILE A 103 -12.53 -11.21 -5.90
C ILE A 103 -12.61 -10.06 -6.91
N LYS A 104 -12.87 -8.84 -6.44
CA LYS A 104 -13.06 -7.62 -7.23
C LYS A 104 -12.56 -6.41 -6.43
N ALA A 105 -12.20 -5.33 -7.12
CA ALA A 105 -11.91 -4.02 -6.54
C ALA A 105 -10.93 -4.07 -5.34
N TYR A 106 -9.68 -4.49 -5.61
CA TYR A 106 -8.58 -4.41 -4.65
C TYR A 106 -7.28 -3.98 -5.33
N CYS A 107 -6.38 -3.35 -4.56
CA CYS A 107 -5.16 -2.70 -5.06
C CYS A 107 -4.29 -3.56 -6.00
N LEU A 108 -4.11 -4.86 -5.71
CA LEU A 108 -3.32 -5.75 -6.56
C LEU A 108 -3.98 -6.05 -7.91
N ALA A 109 -5.31 -6.22 -7.95
CA ALA A 109 -6.04 -6.38 -9.21
C ALA A 109 -6.00 -5.08 -10.02
N GLU A 110 -6.14 -3.94 -9.35
CA GLU A 110 -6.03 -2.63 -9.98
C GLU A 110 -4.63 -2.37 -10.58
N ALA A 111 -3.57 -2.82 -9.88
CA ALA A 111 -2.20 -2.77 -10.39
C ALA A 111 -2.04 -3.53 -11.71
N LEU A 112 -2.65 -4.72 -11.78
CA LEU A 112 -2.61 -5.60 -12.94
C LEU A 112 -3.28 -4.93 -14.14
N GLU A 113 -4.48 -4.39 -13.96
CA GLU A 113 -5.27 -3.76 -15.03
C GLU A 113 -4.65 -2.46 -15.54
N ARG A 114 -4.03 -1.68 -14.65
CA ARG A 114 -3.26 -0.49 -15.03
C ARG A 114 -1.89 -0.82 -15.63
N ASN A 115 -1.43 -2.06 -15.51
CA ASN A 115 -0.08 -2.50 -15.85
C ASN A 115 1.00 -1.64 -15.17
N ILE A 116 0.86 -1.43 -13.85
CA ILE A 116 1.78 -0.63 -13.02
C ILE A 116 2.43 -1.47 -11.92
N SER A 117 3.55 -0.98 -11.40
CA SER A 117 4.26 -1.66 -10.31
C SER A 117 3.54 -1.50 -8.97
N VAL A 118 3.71 -2.52 -8.12
CA VAL A 118 3.18 -2.55 -6.76
C VAL A 118 4.29 -2.21 -5.76
N MET A 119 4.01 -1.30 -4.83
CA MET A 119 4.88 -0.99 -3.70
C MET A 119 4.30 -1.64 -2.43
N SER A 120 5.09 -2.51 -1.79
CA SER A 120 4.71 -3.14 -0.52
C SER A 120 5.50 -2.52 0.63
N PHE A 121 4.86 -2.40 1.79
CA PHE A 121 5.57 -2.24 3.06
C PHE A 121 6.32 -3.54 3.39
N LYS A 122 7.38 -3.44 4.20
CA LYS A 122 8.17 -4.60 4.63
C LYS A 122 7.24 -5.68 5.18
N HIS A 123 7.09 -6.80 4.49
CA HIS A 123 6.15 -7.85 4.90
C HIS A 123 6.62 -9.23 4.43
N PRO A 124 6.63 -10.28 5.28
CA PRO A 124 7.17 -11.59 4.91
C PRO A 124 6.53 -12.25 3.69
N LYS A 125 5.23 -12.02 3.47
CA LYS A 125 4.49 -12.53 2.29
C LYS A 125 4.82 -11.80 0.97
N PHE A 126 5.44 -10.62 1.02
CA PHE A 126 5.69 -9.77 -0.15
C PHE A 126 7.18 -9.53 -0.39
N ARG A 127 7.99 -10.58 -0.17
CA ARG A 127 9.44 -10.56 -0.42
C ARG A 127 9.81 -10.85 -1.87
N GLU A 128 8.96 -11.60 -2.56
CA GLU A 128 9.14 -11.89 -3.97
C GLU A 128 8.79 -10.66 -4.81
N SER A 129 9.51 -10.48 -5.91
CA SER A 129 9.30 -9.36 -6.84
C SER A 129 8.08 -9.55 -7.75
N THR A 130 7.39 -10.68 -7.66
CA THR A 130 6.26 -11.05 -8.51
C THR A 130 5.12 -11.57 -7.65
N ILE A 131 3.89 -11.14 -7.99
CA ILE A 131 2.65 -11.60 -7.38
C ILE A 131 1.79 -12.24 -8.48
N TRP A 132 1.26 -13.43 -8.23
CA TRP A 132 0.37 -14.12 -9.16
C TRP A 132 -1.09 -13.78 -8.87
N ILE A 133 -1.81 -13.33 -9.89
CA ILE A 133 -3.26 -13.07 -9.83
C ILE A 133 -3.90 -13.89 -10.94
N GLY A 134 -4.83 -14.77 -10.56
CA GLY A 134 -5.68 -15.49 -11.52
C GLY A 134 -6.79 -14.56 -12.00
N TYR A 135 -6.99 -14.47 -13.30
CA TYR A 135 -7.99 -13.62 -13.95
C TYR A 135 -8.92 -14.47 -14.81
N ASN A 136 -10.23 -14.37 -14.58
CA ASN A 136 -11.29 -15.07 -15.32
C ASN A 136 -12.44 -14.12 -15.68
#